data_AF-A0AAW8ZL18-F1
#
_entry.id   AF-A0AAW8ZL18-F1
#
_cell.length_a   1.000
_cell.length_b   1.000
_cell.length_c   1.000
_cell.angle_alpha   90.00
_cell.angle_beta   90.00
_cell.angle_gamma   90.00
#
_symmetry.space_group_name_H-M   'P 1'
#
loop_
_entity.id
_entity.type
_entity.pdbx_description
1 polymer ?
#
loop_
_entity_poly.entity_id
_entity_poly.type
_entity_poly.pdbx_seq_one_letter_code
_entity_poly.pdbx_strand_id
1 'polypeptide(L)'
;MKPRKPYPTDISDEEWAFAAPYLTLMNVQAPQRKYELRAMFNALRWIARAGAPWRLLPNDFPPWEAVYQQTQRWLQAGCFEAMVGDLRSLLRVAQGKKG
;
A
#
# COMPACT_ATOMS: atom_id res chain seq x y z
N MET A 1 5.05 21.13 3.52
CA MET A 1 3.74 20.48 3.82
C MET A 1 3.79 20.03 5.28
N LYS A 2 2.84 20.41 6.13
CA LYS A 2 2.85 19.95 7.54
C LYS A 2 2.65 18.43 7.56
N PRO A 3 3.38 17.67 8.40
CA PRO A 3 3.14 16.24 8.52
C PRO A 3 1.71 16.01 9.02
N ARG A 4 0.94 15.18 8.33
CA ARG A 4 -0.41 14.81 8.79
C ARG A 4 -0.31 13.95 10.03
N LYS A 5 -1.35 13.99 10.87
CA LYS A 5 -1.47 13.05 11.99
C LYS A 5 -1.58 11.62 11.41
N PRO A 6 -0.84 10.63 11.95
CA PRO A 6 -0.94 9.27 11.47
C PRO A 6 -2.32 8.68 11.77
N TYR A 7 -2.83 7.86 10.86
CA TYR A 7 -4.03 7.06 11.09
C TYR A 7 -3.64 5.71 11.70
N PRO A 8 -4.51 5.06 12.50
CA PRO A 8 -4.29 3.69 12.97
C PRO A 8 -4.12 2.66 11.84
N THR A 9 -4.57 3.00 10.63
CA THR A 9 -4.43 2.19 9.42
C THR A 9 -3.15 2.48 8.64
N ASP A 10 -2.29 3.39 9.11
CA ASP A 10 -1.02 3.66 8.45
C ASP A 10 -0.07 2.49 8.62
N ILE A 11 0.67 2.19 7.56
CA ILE A 11 1.62 1.08 7.53
C ILE A 11 2.85 1.40 8.38
N SER A 12 3.31 0.43 9.18
CA SER A 12 4.57 0.57 9.92
C SER A 12 5.76 0.65 8.96
N ASP A 13 6.92 1.04 9.46
CA ASP A 13 8.13 1.09 8.63
C ASP A 13 8.57 -0.32 8.19
N GLU A 14 8.42 -1.31 9.07
CA GLU A 14 8.75 -2.71 8.80
C GLU A 14 7.79 -3.33 7.78
N GLU A 15 6.48 -3.14 7.99
CA GLU A 15 5.46 -3.57 7.04
C GLU A 15 5.71 -2.91 5.67
N TRP A 16 6.09 -1.63 5.66
CA TRP A 16 6.37 -0.89 4.44
C TRP A 16 7.59 -1.43 3.70
N ALA A 17 8.66 -1.74 4.43
CA ALA A 17 9.87 -2.34 3.85
C ALA A 17 9.55 -3.66 3.13
N PHE A 18 8.60 -4.43 3.66
CA PHE A 18 8.11 -5.65 3.00
C PHE A 18 7.19 -5.35 1.81
N ALA A 19 6.26 -4.39 1.92
CA ALA A 19 5.27 -4.13 0.88
C ALA A 19 5.82 -3.34 -0.32
N ALA A 20 6.78 -2.43 -0.09
CA ALA A 20 7.27 -1.48 -1.08
C ALA A 20 7.81 -2.11 -2.39
N PRO A 21 8.56 -3.24 -2.36
CA PRO A 21 9.04 -3.90 -3.58
C PRO A 21 7.90 -4.32 -4.53
N TYR A 22 6.78 -4.82 -4.00
CA TYR A 22 5.63 -5.24 -4.80
C TYR A 22 4.85 -4.05 -5.38
N LEU A 23 4.77 -2.96 -4.61
CA LEU A 23 3.98 -1.77 -4.97
C LEU A 23 4.73 -0.81 -5.90
N THR A 24 6.04 -0.98 -6.05
CA THR A 24 6.88 -0.14 -6.91
C THR A 24 6.85 -0.64 -8.35
N LEU A 25 5.77 -0.33 -9.06
CA LEU A 25 5.60 -0.66 -10.48
C LEU A 25 6.40 0.25 -11.42
N MET A 26 6.89 1.38 -10.92
CA MET A 26 7.66 2.38 -11.68
C MET A 26 8.75 2.99 -10.79
N ASN A 27 9.84 3.45 -11.41
CA ASN A 27 10.92 4.12 -10.69
C ASN A 27 10.43 5.41 -9.98
N VAL A 28 11.12 5.79 -8.90
CA VAL A 28 10.74 6.99 -8.12
C VAL A 28 10.82 8.27 -8.95
N GLN A 29 11.73 8.31 -9.92
CA GLN A 29 11.93 9.44 -10.83
C GLN A 29 10.94 9.48 -12.00
N ALA A 30 9.97 8.55 -12.06
CA ALA A 30 8.96 8.54 -13.10
C ALA A 30 8.13 9.84 -13.01
N PRO A 31 8.00 10.63 -14.10
CA PRO A 31 7.18 11.85 -14.09
C PRO A 31 5.71 11.59 -13.75
N GLN A 32 5.25 10.34 -13.89
CA GLN A 32 3.91 9.90 -13.51
C GLN A 32 3.72 9.78 -11.98
N ARG A 33 4.80 9.75 -11.18
CA ARG A 33 4.75 9.57 -9.72
C ARG A 33 4.58 10.90 -8.99
N LYS A 34 3.35 11.44 -9.05
CA LYS A 34 3.00 12.72 -8.40
C LYS A 34 2.88 12.63 -6.87
N TYR A 35 2.56 11.46 -6.33
CA TYR A 35 2.40 11.24 -4.88
C TYR A 35 3.24 10.05 -4.42
N GLU A 36 3.67 10.10 -3.16
CA GLU A 36 4.40 9.00 -2.54
C GLU A 36 3.57 7.72 -2.48
N LEU A 37 4.15 6.59 -2.91
CA LEU A 37 3.44 5.30 -2.91
C LEU A 37 3.00 4.89 -1.51
N ARG A 38 3.80 5.21 -0.47
CA ARG A 38 3.41 4.94 0.92
C ARG A 38 2.16 5.73 1.31
N ALA A 39 2.04 6.97 0.86
CA ALA A 39 0.85 7.79 1.12
C ALA A 39 -0.37 7.25 0.38
N MET A 40 -0.22 6.84 -0.89
CA MET A 40 -1.27 6.18 -1.66
C MET A 40 -1.69 4.85 -1.00
N PHE A 41 -0.73 4.07 -0.51
CA PHE A 41 -1.00 2.78 0.12
C PHE A 41 -1.70 2.95 1.48
N ASN A 42 -1.30 3.94 2.28
CA ASN A 42 -2.01 4.30 3.51
C ASN A 42 -3.45 4.74 3.24
N ALA A 43 -3.69 5.51 2.18
CA ALA A 43 -5.05 5.89 1.77
C ALA A 43 -5.89 4.67 1.40
N LEU A 44 -5.30 3.71 0.66
CA LEU A 44 -5.96 2.45 0.34
C LEU A 44 -6.26 1.62 1.59
N ARG A 45 -5.32 1.48 2.54
CA ARG A 45 -5.55 0.78 3.81
C ARG A 45 -6.68 1.43 4.61
N TRP A 46 -6.74 2.77 4.63
CA TRP A 46 -7.83 3.50 5.27
C TRP A 46 -9.19 3.15 4.64
N ILE A 47 -9.30 3.22 3.30
CA ILE A 47 -10.54 2.88 2.58
C ILE A 47 -10.95 1.43 2.85
N ALA A 48 -10.00 0.49 2.74
CA ALA A 48 -10.25 -0.93 2.95
C ALA A 48 -10.74 -1.22 4.38
N ARG A 49 -10.22 -0.50 5.39
CA ARG A 49 -10.66 -0.64 6.77
C ARG A 49 -12.00 0.04 7.05
N ALA A 50 -12.22 1.22 6.48
CA ALA A 50 -13.41 2.02 6.72
C ALA A 50 -14.64 1.50 5.95
N GLY A 51 -14.43 0.82 4.81
CA GLY A 51 -15.52 0.43 3.91
C GLY A 51 -16.24 1.63 3.28
N ALA A 52 -15.62 2.81 3.31
CA ALA A 52 -16.23 4.05 2.89
C ALA A 52 -16.18 4.23 1.36
N PRO A 53 -17.16 4.92 0.75
CA PRO A 53 -17.06 5.38 -0.63
C PRO A 53 -15.78 6.19 -0.87
N TRP A 54 -15.16 6.02 -2.05
CA TRP A 54 -13.91 6.68 -2.42
C TRP A 54 -13.92 8.21 -2.25
N ARG A 55 -15.05 8.85 -2.56
CA ARG A 55 -15.23 10.31 -2.43
C ARG A 55 -15.20 10.81 -0.98
N LEU A 56 -15.28 9.91 0.01
CA LEU A 56 -15.16 10.23 1.43
C LEU A 56 -13.73 10.04 1.97
N LEU A 57 -12.75 9.77 1.10
CA LEU A 57 -11.35 9.75 1.50
C LEU A 57 -10.98 11.10 2.14
N PRO A 58 -10.36 11.11 3.33
CA PRO A 58 -9.94 12.33 3.99
C PRO A 58 -9.01 13.20 3.13
N ASN A 59 -9.18 14.52 3.21
CA ASN A 59 -8.47 15.50 2.38
C ASN A 59 -6.95 15.61 2.68
N ASP A 60 -6.45 14.96 3.74
CA ASP A 60 -5.04 14.88 4.07
C ASP A 60 -4.30 13.71 3.38
N PHE A 61 -5.04 12.86 2.67
CA PHE A 61 -4.48 11.89 1.72
C PHE A 61 -4.34 12.47 0.30
N PRO A 62 -3.59 11.79 -0.60
CA PRO A 62 -3.66 12.10 -2.02
C PRO A 62 -5.11 12.06 -2.55
N PRO A 63 -5.45 12.81 -3.61
CA PRO A 63 -6.80 12.83 -4.18
C PRO A 63 -7.31 11.43 -4.48
N TRP A 64 -8.58 11.17 -4.15
CA TRP A 64 -9.17 9.84 -4.23
C TRP A 64 -9.10 9.25 -5.65
N GLU A 65 -9.16 10.08 -6.69
CA GLU A 65 -9.02 9.65 -8.08
C GLU A 65 -7.64 9.04 -8.35
N ALA A 66 -6.59 9.68 -7.82
CA ALA A 66 -5.23 9.21 -7.97
C ALA A 66 -4.98 7.93 -7.17
N VAL A 67 -5.52 7.86 -5.94
CA VAL A 67 -5.46 6.64 -5.11
C VAL A 67 -6.19 5.50 -5.82
N TYR A 68 -7.41 5.73 -6.29
CA TYR A 68 -8.20 4.74 -7.01
C TYR A 68 -7.47 4.20 -8.25
N GLN A 69 -6.98 5.09 -9.11
CA GLN A 69 -6.23 4.70 -10.31
C GLN A 69 -4.97 3.89 -9.97
N GLN A 70 -4.22 4.29 -8.94
CA GLN A 70 -3.05 3.53 -8.51
C GLN A 70 -3.43 2.16 -7.94
N THR A 71 -4.50 2.08 -7.13
CA THR A 71 -5.03 0.82 -6.63
C THR A 71 -5.40 -0.13 -7.77
N GLN A 72 -6.07 0.37 -8.82
CA GLN A 72 -6.39 -0.44 -9.99
C GLN A 72 -5.12 -0.96 -10.69
N ARG A 73 -4.08 -0.13 -10.82
CA ARG A 73 -2.79 -0.57 -11.39
C ARG A 73 -2.14 -1.68 -10.55
N TRP A 74 -2.15 -1.57 -9.22
CA TRP A 74 -1.62 -2.61 -8.34
C TRP A 74 -2.41 -3.92 -8.43
N LEU A 75 -3.74 -3.84 -8.50
CA LEU A 75 -4.61 -5.02 -8.66
C LEU A 75 -4.37 -5.70 -10.01
N GLN A 76 -4.32 -4.93 -11.10
CA GLN A 76 -4.07 -5.46 -12.44
C GLN A 76 -2.68 -6.10 -12.57
N ALA A 77 -1.69 -5.57 -11.86
CA ALA A 77 -0.34 -6.12 -11.81
C ALA A 77 -0.18 -7.33 -10.87
N GLY A 78 -1.23 -7.73 -10.13
CA GLY A 78 -1.18 -8.86 -9.20
C GLY A 78 -0.28 -8.62 -7.98
N CYS A 79 -0.06 -7.35 -7.60
CA CYS A 79 0.87 -7.00 -6.52
C CYS A 79 0.50 -7.64 -5.18
N PHE A 80 -0.80 -7.73 -4.87
CA PHE A 80 -1.28 -8.24 -3.60
C PHE A 80 -1.23 -9.76 -3.52
N GLU A 81 -1.52 -10.44 -4.63
CA GLU A 81 -1.41 -11.88 -4.78
C GLU A 81 0.05 -12.32 -4.61
N ALA A 82 0.99 -11.62 -5.26
CA ALA A 82 2.43 -11.85 -5.10
C ALA A 82 2.88 -11.65 -3.64
N MET A 83 2.48 -10.53 -3.03
CA MET A 83 2.81 -10.20 -1.64
C MET A 83 2.30 -11.26 -0.65
N VAL A 84 1.04 -11.71 -0.80
CA VAL A 84 0.45 -12.77 0.03
C VAL A 84 1.13 -14.12 -0.22
N GLY A 85 1.48 -14.42 -1.47
CA GLY A 85 2.20 -15.64 -1.84
C GLY A 85 3.54 -15.75 -1.13
N ASP A 86 4.34 -14.69 -1.18
CA ASP A 86 5.66 -14.66 -0.53
C ASP A 86 5.56 -14.66 0.99
N LEU A 87 4.60 -13.91 1.57
CA LEU A 87 4.38 -13.92 3.00
C LEU A 87 4.03 -15.34 3.51
N ARG A 88 3.17 -16.07 2.78
CA ARG A 88 2.83 -17.47 3.11
C ARG A 88 4.04 -18.38 3.03
N SER A 89 4.90 -18.20 2.03
CA SER A 89 6.14 -18.96 1.87
C SER A 89 7.11 -18.70 3.04
N LEU A 90 7.29 -17.44 3.45
CA LEU A 90 8.10 -17.07 4.60
C LEU A 90 7.58 -17.69 5.90
N LEU A 91 6.27 -17.63 6.14
CA LEU A 91 5.64 -18.24 7.32
C LEU A 91 5.82 -19.77 7.34
N ARG A 92 5.71 -20.43 6.19
CA ARG A 92 5.95 -21.88 6.08
C ARG A 92 7.38 -22.25 6.48
N VAL A 93 8.37 -21.50 5.99
CA VAL A 93 9.78 -21.73 6.33
C VAL A 93 10.03 -21.48 7.82
N ALA A 94 9.44 -20.42 8.39
CA ALA A 94 9.58 -20.11 9.81
C ALA A 94 8.97 -21.20 10.72
N GLN A 95 7.87 -21.83 10.30
CA GLN A 95 7.23 -22.93 11.01
C GLN A 95 8.00 -24.25 10.87
N GLY A 96 8.58 -24.52 9.70
CA GLY A 96 9.37 -25.74 9.44
C GLY A 96 10.71 -25.81 10.18
N LYS A 97 11.22 -24.70 10.71
CA LYS A 97 12.45 -24.65 11.51
C LYS A 97 12.26 -24.96 13.00
N LYS A 98 11.04 -25.32 13.45
CA LYS A 98 10.73 -25.68 14.85
C LYS A 98 10.76 -27.20 15.13
N GLY A 99 11.41 -27.99 14.27
CA GLY A 99 11.59 -29.44 14.43
C GLY A 99 13.03 -29.82 14.73
#